data_AF-A0A7V9E864-F1
#
_entry.id   AF-A0A7V9E864-F1
#
_cell.length_a   1.000
_cell.length_b   1.000
_cell.length_c   1.000
_cell.angle_alpha   90.00
_cell.angle_beta   90.00
_cell.angle_gamma   90.00
#
_symmetry.space_group_name_H-M   'P 1'
#
loop_
_entity.id
_entity.type
_entity.pdbx_description
1 polymer ?
#
loop_
_entity_poly.entity_id
_entity_poly.type
_entity_poly.pdbx_seq_one_letter_code
_entity_poly.pdbx_strand_id
1 'polypeptide(L)' 'MAKLRTNIEIEDVHVRTIMDRFGVRTKTEAVDLALRHLAGQPMTRQEAIEMRGAHAIDAPPADVMPRGAA' A
#
# COMPACT_ATOMS: atom_id res chain seq x y z
N MET A 1 -4.59 -12.55 -11.17
CA MET A 1 -5.48 -12.69 -10.00
C MET A 1 -6.89 -12.38 -10.43
N ALA A 2 -7.90 -13.10 -9.92
CA ALA A 2 -9.30 -12.88 -10.27
C ALA A 2 -9.87 -11.66 -9.53
N LYS A 3 -10.68 -10.84 -10.21
CA LYS A 3 -11.40 -9.73 -9.60
C LYS A 3 -12.63 -10.28 -8.87
N LEU A 4 -12.68 -10.11 -7.55
CA LEU A 4 -13.83 -10.49 -6.73
C LEU A 4 -14.77 -9.29 -6.58
N ARG A 5 -16.09 -9.55 -6.65
CA ARG A 5 -17.12 -8.53 -6.40
C ARG A 5 -17.56 -8.64 -4.94
N THR A 6 -17.35 -7.57 -4.19
CA THR A 6 -17.69 -7.48 -2.77
C THR A 6 -18.46 -6.20 -2.51
N ASN A 7 -19.53 -6.27 -1.72
CA ASN A 7 -20.26 -5.09 -1.25
C ASN A 7 -19.64 -4.67 0.09
N ILE A 8 -19.08 -3.48 0.14
CA ILE A 8 -18.49 -2.87 1.34
C ILE A 8 -19.00 -1.44 1.50
N GLU A 9 -19.15 -0.99 2.73
CA GLU A 9 -19.49 0.40 3.04
C GLU A 9 -18.19 1.21 3.20
N ILE A 10 -18.12 2.36 2.52
CA ILE A 10 -16.96 3.24 2.53
C ILE A 10 -17.41 4.70 2.46
N GLU A 11 -16.66 5.57 3.12
CA GLU A 11 -16.92 7.01 3.10
C GLU A 11 -16.64 7.61 1.72
N ASP A 12 -17.65 8.27 1.14
CA ASP A 12 -17.59 8.84 -0.21
C ASP A 12 -16.50 9.93 -0.33
N VAL A 13 -16.26 10.66 0.77
CA VAL A 13 -15.24 11.72 0.84
C VAL A 13 -13.83 11.18 0.61
N HIS A 14 -13.50 10.00 1.16
CA HIS A 14 -12.20 9.37 0.96
C HIS A 14 -12.02 8.91 -0.48
N VAL A 15 -13.06 8.29 -1.06
CA VAL A 15 -13.03 7.81 -2.44
C VAL A 15 -12.87 8.98 -3.40
N ARG A 16 -13.64 10.07 -3.23
CA ARG A 16 -13.51 11.28 -4.05
C ARG A 16 -12.14 11.90 -3.95
N THR A 17 -11.59 12.03 -2.74
CA THR A 17 -10.24 12.58 -2.54
C THR A 17 -9.20 11.81 -3.34
N ILE A 18 -9.31 10.47 -3.40
CA ILE A 18 -8.42 9.61 -4.18
C ILE A 18 -8.67 9.76 -5.68
N MET A 19 -9.94 9.83 -6.09
CA MET A 19 -10.33 10.06 -7.48
C MET A 19 -9.76 11.38 -8.01
N ASP A 20 -9.91 12.47 -7.25
CA ASP A 20 -9.43 13.80 -7.62
C ASP A 20 -7.89 13.86 -7.64
N ARG A 21 -7.24 13.24 -6.65
CA ARG A 21 -5.78 13.24 -6.52
C ARG A 21 -5.08 12.43 -7.62
N PHE A 22 -5.64 11.30 -8.01
CA PHE A 22 -5.00 10.35 -8.95
C PHE A 22 -5.69 10.27 -10.31
N GLY A 23 -6.74 11.07 -10.55
CA GLY A 23 -7.42 11.18 -11.83
C GLY A 23 -8.19 9.93 -12.27
N VAL A 24 -8.58 9.06 -11.33
CA VAL A 24 -9.31 7.82 -11.63
C VAL A 24 -10.82 8.07 -11.76
N ARG A 25 -11.49 7.32 -12.65
CA ARG A 25 -12.86 7.64 -13.10
C ARG A 25 -13.92 6.84 -12.36
N THR A 26 -13.54 5.75 -11.69
CA THR A 26 -14.47 4.88 -10.97
C THR A 26 -14.06 4.65 -9.52
N LYS A 27 -15.05 4.43 -8.66
CA LYS A 27 -14.83 4.06 -7.25
C LYS A 27 -14.03 2.77 -7.13
N THR A 28 -14.21 1.83 -8.04
CA THR A 28 -13.44 0.58 -8.07
C THR A 28 -11.96 0.82 -8.38
N GLU A 29 -11.63 1.71 -9.31
CA GLU A 29 -10.24 2.08 -9.60
C GLU A 29 -9.60 2.82 -8.43
N ALA A 30 -10.35 3.71 -7.77
CA ALA A 30 -9.86 4.40 -6.58
C ALA A 30 -9.55 3.42 -5.43
N VAL A 31 -10.43 2.44 -5.21
CA VAL A 31 -10.22 1.40 -4.19
C VAL A 31 -9.07 0.48 -4.58
N ASP A 32 -8.98 0.04 -5.83
CA ASP A 32 -7.87 -0.79 -6.32
C ASP A 32 -6.52 -0.04 -6.21
N LEU A 33 -6.49 1.25 -6.54
CA LEU A 33 -5.30 2.08 -6.39
C LEU A 33 -4.90 2.25 -4.91
N ALA A 34 -5.86 2.52 -4.03
CA ALA A 34 -5.62 2.62 -2.60
C ALA A 34 -5.08 1.30 -2.04
N LEU A 35 -5.67 0.17 -2.44
CA LEU A 35 -5.22 -1.17 -2.05
C LEU A 35 -3.82 -1.46 -2.59
N ARG A 36 -3.49 -1.12 -3.84
CA ARG A 36 -2.13 -1.29 -4.39
C ARG A 36 -1.10 -0.39 -3.71
N HIS A 37 -1.50 0.79 -3.26
CA HIS A 37 -0.62 1.73 -2.56
C HIS A 37 -0.40 1.30 -1.10
N LEU A 38 -1.44 0.85 -0.40
CA LEU A 38 -1.36 0.33 0.97
C LEU A 38 -0.74 -1.08 1.04
N ALA A 39 -1.07 -1.93 0.06
CA ALA A 39 -0.34 -3.17 -0.20
C ALA A 39 0.96 -2.91 -0.98
N GLY A 40 1.38 -1.64 -1.07
CA GLY A 40 2.59 -1.18 -1.74
C GLY A 40 3.83 -1.88 -1.21
N GLN A 41 4.18 -2.93 -1.95
CA GLN A 41 5.51 -3.46 -2.25
C GLN A 41 6.54 -3.52 -1.11
N PRO A 42 6.62 -4.64 -0.35
CA PRO A 42 7.95 -5.16 -0.08
C PRO A 42 8.64 -5.31 -1.43
N MET A 43 9.89 -4.84 -1.53
CA MET A 43 10.73 -5.17 -2.68
C MET A 43 10.61 -6.66 -2.97
N THR A 44 10.51 -7.05 -4.24
CA THR A 44 10.63 -8.47 -4.56
C THR A 44 11.98 -8.97 -4.03
N ARG A 45 12.06 -10.24 -3.64
CA ARG A 45 13.32 -10.81 -3.13
C ARG A 45 14.50 -10.55 -4.06
N GLN A 46 14.24 -10.49 -5.37
CA GLN A 46 15.23 -10.21 -6.40
C GLN A 46 15.71 -8.75 -6.36
N GLU A 47 14.79 -7.79 -6.35
CA GLU A 47 15.12 -6.37 -6.19
C GLU A 47 15.88 -6.14 -4.88
N ALA A 48 15.53 -6.86 -3.80
CA ALA A 48 16.18 -6.75 -2.49
C ALA A 48 17.63 -7.23 -2.51
N ILE A 49 17.91 -8.26 -3.32
CA ILE A 49 19.27 -8.76 -3.53
C ILE A 49 20.06 -7.78 -4.41
N GLU A 50 19.44 -7.18 -5.42
CA GLU A 50 20.07 -6.18 -6.30
C GLU A 50 20.41 -4.87 -5.57
N MET A 51 19.64 -4.50 -4.55
CA MET A 51 19.96 -3.36 -3.67
C MET A 51 21.05 -3.64 -2.62
N ARG A 52 21.63 -4.85 -2.58
CA ARG A 52 22.74 -5.16 -1.66
C ARG A 52 23.94 -4.25 -1.97
N GLY A 53 24.27 -3.35 -1.05
CA GLY A 53 25.37 -2.38 -1.20
C GLY A 53 24.91 -0.97 -1.57
N ALA A 54 23.60 -0.70 -1.66
CA ALA A 54 23.08 0.63 -1.95
C ALA A 54 23.21 1.64 -0.78
N HIS A 55 23.58 1.19 0.42
CA HIS A 55 23.68 2.01 1.64
C HIS A 55 22.44 2.92 1.88
N ALA A 56 21.24 2.46 1.49
CA ALA A 56 20.02 3.26 1.51
C ALA A 56 19.46 3.53 2.92
N ILE A 57 20.11 2.98 3.96
CA ILE A 57 19.71 3.13 5.36
C ILE A 57 20.99 3.42 6.16
N ASP A 58 21.08 4.61 6.75
CA ASP A 58 22.22 5.01 7.61
C ASP A 58 22.24 4.23 8.93
N ALA A 59 21.06 4.01 9.54
CA ALA A 59 20.89 3.19 10.73
C ALA A 59 19.56 2.42 10.66
N PRO A 60 19.56 1.12 10.98
CA PRO A 60 18.32 0.35 11.04
C PRO A 60 17.42 0.92 12.15
N PRO A 61 16.09 1.02 11.93
CA PRO A 61 15.17 1.44 12.97
C PRO A 61 15.18 0.45 14.14
N ALA A 62 14.90 0.94 15.35
CA ALA A 62 14.81 0.09 16.53
C ALA A 62 13.69 -0.95 16.35
N ASP A 63 13.98 -2.20 16.69
CA ASP A 63 12.98 -3.26 16.69
C ASP A 63 11.95 -2.98 17.79
N VAL A 64 10.72 -2.65 17.38
CA VAL A 64 9.62 -2.30 18.29
C VAL A 64 8.56 -3.39 18.22
N MET A 65 8.28 -4.00 19.38
CA MET A 65 7.23 -5.00 19.48
C MET A 65 5.85 -4.40 19.12
N PRO A 66 4.95 -5.18 18.51
CA PRO A 66 3.58 -4.75 18.25
C PRO A 66 2.92 -4.29 19.56
N ARG A 67 2.30 -3.10 19.55
CA ARG A 67 1.52 -2.62 20.69
C ARG A 67 0.31 -3.52 20.89
N GLY A 68 0.38 -4.46 21.84
CA GLY A 68 -0.73 -5.34 22.18
C GLY A 68 -0.38 -6.73 22.74
N ALA A 69 0.90 -7.11 22.81
CA ALA A 69 1.30 -8.32 23.52
C ALA A 69 1.62 -8.00 24.99
N ALA A 70 0.60 -8.01 25.84
CA ALA A 70 0.71 -8.03 27.30
C ALA A 70 -0.09 -9.21 27.84
#